data_AF-A0A261KUQ7-F1
#
_entry.id   AF-A0A261KUQ7-F1
#
_cell.length_a   1.000
_cell.length_b   1.000
_cell.length_c   1.000
_cell.angle_alpha   90.00
_cell.angle_beta   90.00
_cell.angle_gamma   90.00
#
_symmetry.space_group_name_H-M   'P 1'
#
loop_
_entity.id
_entity.type
_entity.pdbx_description
1 polymer ?
#
loop_
_entity_poly.entity_id
_entity_poly.type
_entity_poly.pdbx_seq_one_letter_code
_entity_poly.pdbx_strand_id
1 'polypeptide(L)' 'SVVFIATATGEPKAADDAKNLDIFEPWQIPTNLCFDHDRIIQDYLRYRHYGIRPRVGSTINN' A
#
# COMPACT_ATOMS: atom_id res chain seq x y z
N SER A 1 -1.47 7.78 7.40
CA SER A 1 -1.12 6.43 7.90
C SER A 1 0.36 6.27 8.23
N VAL A 2 0.74 5.31 9.09
CA VAL A 2 2.13 4.83 9.25
C VAL A 2 2.22 3.48 8.55
N VAL A 3 3.19 3.29 7.65
CA VAL A 3 3.26 2.13 6.75
C VAL A 3 4.59 1.41 6.91
N PHE A 4 4.54 0.08 7.03
CA PHE A 4 5.70 -0.79 7.13
C PHE A 4 5.79 -1.70 5.89
N ILE A 5 7.00 -1.99 5.44
CA ILE A 5 7.27 -2.99 4.40
C ILE A 5 7.88 -4.19 5.09
N ALA A 6 7.27 -5.35 4.95
CA ALA A 6 7.69 -6.59 5.60
C ALA A 6 7.92 -7.71 4.59
N THR A 7 8.68 -8.72 5.00
CA THR A 7 8.85 -9.98 4.26
C THR A 7 8.44 -11.12 5.18
N ALA A 8 7.69 -12.08 4.64
CA ALA A 8 7.23 -13.26 5.36
C ALA A 8 7.36 -14.50 4.46
N THR A 9 7.25 -15.68 5.06
CA THR A 9 7.32 -16.98 4.37
C THR A 9 6.02 -17.75 4.54
N GLY A 10 5.66 -18.55 3.54
CA GLY A 10 4.42 -19.36 3.52
C GLY A 10 3.33 -18.73 2.67
N GLU A 11 2.16 -19.37 2.64
CA GLU A 11 1.02 -18.92 1.84
C GLU A 11 0.17 -17.89 2.59
N PRO A 12 -0.17 -16.75 1.96
CA PRO A 12 -0.96 -15.71 2.59
C PRO A 12 -2.41 -16.17 2.79
N LYS A 13 -2.99 -15.86 3.96
CA LYS A 13 -4.35 -16.32 4.34
C LYS A 13 -5.15 -15.16 4.95
N ALA A 14 -6.39 -15.02 4.48
CA ALA A 14 -7.38 -14.18 5.12
C ALA A 14 -7.69 -14.71 6.53
N ALA A 15 -7.93 -13.81 7.48
CA ALA A 15 -8.14 -14.13 8.89
C ALA A 15 -9.46 -13.52 9.40
N ASP A 16 -9.57 -13.26 10.70
CA ASP A 16 -10.78 -12.71 11.34
C ASP A 16 -11.16 -11.32 10.82
N ASP A 17 -10.21 -10.41 10.68
CA ASP A 17 -10.46 -9.03 10.27
C ASP A 17 -10.62 -8.84 8.74
N ALA A 18 -10.40 -9.89 7.95
CA ALA A 18 -10.46 -9.82 6.49
C ALA A 18 -11.21 -11.03 5.91
N LYS A 19 -12.32 -10.78 5.20
CA LYS A 19 -13.11 -11.84 4.56
C LYS A 19 -12.40 -12.51 3.38
N ASN A 20 -11.64 -11.74 2.60
CA ASN A 20 -10.97 -12.18 1.37
C ASN A 20 -9.55 -11.60 1.32
N LEU A 21 -8.68 -12.27 0.56
CA LEU A 21 -7.31 -11.83 0.29
C LEU A 21 -6.97 -12.13 -1.17
N ASP A 22 -6.21 -11.22 -1.79
CA ASP A 22 -5.74 -11.38 -3.16
C ASP A 22 -4.37 -10.70 -3.35
N ILE A 23 -3.64 -11.11 -4.39
CA ILE A 23 -2.32 -10.60 -4.75
C ILE A 23 -2.45 -9.81 -6.04
N PHE A 24 -1.94 -8.58 -6.03
CA PHE A 24 -2.03 -7.68 -7.17
C PHE A 24 -0.65 -7.33 -7.70
N GLU A 25 -0.52 -7.39 -9.02
CA GLU A 25 0.55 -6.70 -9.71
C GLU A 25 0.36 -5.17 -9.61
N PRO A 26 1.45 -4.37 -9.65
CA PRO A 26 1.38 -2.91 -9.56
C PRO A 26 0.42 -2.23 -10.55
N TRP A 27 0.17 -2.84 -11.71
CA TRP A 27 -0.73 -2.33 -12.75
C TRP A 27 -2.16 -2.90 -12.70
N GLN A 28 -2.47 -3.77 -11.73
CA GLN A 28 -3.79 -4.41 -11.57
C GLN A 28 -4.46 -4.06 -10.24
N ILE A 29 -4.05 -2.95 -9.62
CA ILE A 29 -4.58 -2.51 -8.33
C ILE A 29 -6.04 -2.05 -8.50
N PRO A 30 -6.97 -2.49 -7.64
CA PRO A 30 -8.37 -2.04 -7.69
C PRO A 30 -8.51 -0.53 -7.53
N THR A 31 -9.50 0.07 -8.20
CA THR A 31 -9.72 1.52 -8.18
C THR A 31 -10.53 2.00 -6.96
N ASN A 32 -11.38 1.15 -6.40
CA ASN A 32 -12.21 1.48 -5.24
C ASN A 32 -11.54 1.00 -3.94
N LEU A 33 -10.65 1.84 -3.40
CA LEU A 33 -9.89 1.55 -2.18
C LEU A 33 -10.43 2.37 -1.01
N CYS A 34 -10.35 1.81 0.20
CA CYS A 34 -10.80 2.49 1.41
C CYS A 34 -9.78 3.53 1.90
N PHE A 35 -10.29 4.58 2.57
CA PHE A 35 -9.50 5.61 3.26
C PHE A 35 -8.44 6.26 2.35
N ASP A 36 -7.15 6.22 2.76
CA ASP A 36 -6.01 6.80 2.05
C ASP A 36 -5.13 5.73 1.37
N HIS A 37 -5.68 4.54 1.09
CA HIS A 37 -4.90 3.41 0.54
C HIS A 37 -4.38 3.69 -0.88
N ASP A 38 -5.09 4.47 -1.68
CA ASP A 38 -4.62 4.93 -2.99
C ASP A 38 -3.30 5.69 -2.88
N ARG A 39 -3.21 6.61 -1.92
CA ARG A 39 -2.00 7.37 -1.61
C ARG A 39 -0.89 6.48 -1.07
N ILE A 40 -1.21 5.58 -0.14
CA ILE A 40 -0.24 4.63 0.44
C ILE A 40 0.44 3.81 -0.67
N ILE A 41 -0.36 3.30 -1.61
CA ILE A 41 0.13 2.51 -2.73
C ILE A 41 1.01 3.36 -3.65
N GLN A 42 0.59 4.58 -3.99
CA GLN A 42 1.41 5.48 -4.82
C GLN A 42 2.76 5.81 -4.16
N ASP A 43 2.75 6.08 -2.86
CA ASP A 43 3.97 6.32 -2.08
C ASP A 43 4.88 5.08 -2.05
N TYR A 44 4.30 3.88 -1.87
CA TYR A 44 5.03 2.62 -1.95
C TYR A 44 5.66 2.39 -3.34
N LEU A 45 4.92 2.61 -4.42
CA LEU A 45 5.43 2.43 -5.79
C LEU A 45 6.56 3.41 -6.11
N ARG A 46 6.44 4.68 -5.70
CA ARG A 46 7.52 5.67 -5.83
C ARG A 46 8.76 5.26 -5.07
N TYR A 47 8.59 4.78 -3.85
CA TYR A 47 9.71 4.25 -3.07
C TYR A 47 10.33 3.01 -3.71
N ARG A 48 9.51 2.05 -4.16
CA ARG A 48 9.95 0.77 -4.74
C ARG A 48 10.74 0.95 -6.02
N HIS A 49 10.33 1.88 -6.89
CA HIS A 49 10.96 2.09 -8.19
C HIS A 49 12.10 3.11 -8.17
N TYR A 50 12.03 4.13 -7.30
CA TYR A 50 12.93 5.29 -7.37
C TYR A 50 13.60 5.62 -6.02
N GLY A 51 13.31 4.91 -4.94
CA GLY A 51 13.85 5.18 -3.60
C GLY A 51 13.29 6.44 -2.92
N ILE A 52 12.28 7.09 -3.52
CA ILE A 52 11.69 8.33 -3.00
C ILE A 52 10.70 8.01 -1.88
N ARG A 53 10.98 8.49 -0.66
CA ARG A 53 10.07 8.35 0.48
C ARG A 53 9.09 9.52 0.56
N PRO A 54 7.84 9.29 1.02
CA PRO A 54 6.93 10.39 1.31
C PRO A 54 7.52 11.29 2.40
N ARG A 55 7.31 12.61 2.26
CA ARG A 55 7.71 13.57 3.28
C ARG A 55 6.75 13.51 4.46
N VAL A 56 7.29 13.35 5.65
CA VAL A 56 6.52 13.42 6.89
C VAL A 56 6.14 14.88 7.13
N GLY A 57 4.84 15.19 7.20
CA GLY A 57 4.34 16.51 7.60
C GLY A 57 4.12 17.54 6.50
N SER A 58 4.36 17.23 5.21
CA SER A 58 3.96 18.16 4.13
C SER A 58 2.57 17.79 3.60
N THR A 59 1.53 18.25 4.29
CA THR A 59 0.29 18.62 3.62
C THR A 59 0.62 19.84 2.77
N ILE A 60 0.94 19.63 1.50
CA ILE A 60 0.75 20.70 0.52
C ILE A 60 -0.67 20.53 0.03
N ASN A 61 -1.50 21.45 0.50
CA ASN A 61 -2.87 21.67 0.08
C ASN A 61 -2.93 21.72 -1.45
N ASN A 62 -3.98 21.12 -2.02
CA ASN A 62 -4.61 21.68 -3.19
C ASN A 62 -6.02 22.07 -2.78
#